data_AF-A0A453N9X4-F1
#
_entry.id   AF-A0A453N9X4-F1
#
_cell.length_a   1.000
_cell.length_b   1.000
_cell.length_c   1.000
_cell.angle_alpha   90.00
_cell.angle_beta   90.00
_cell.angle_gamma   90.00
#
_symmetry.space_group_name_H-M   'P 1'
#
loop_
_entity.id
_entity.type
_entity.pdbx_description
1 polymer ?
#
loop_
_entity_poly.entity_id
_entity_poly.type
_entity_poly.pdbx_seq_one_letter_code
_entity_poly.pdbx_strand_id
1 'polypeptide(L)'
;ASAYCRRGAPPLAGKDGVTHNMLDDIHNHWRRAEAVRIKCLGVATLDMDNICFHLEDKTGGRIIYRSINILILYRGRNYDPKQRPVIPLMLWKPLAPIYPKVVQNVAEGLTFEETKEMRNKGLHSPPLMKLTRNGVYVNVVDKVREAFKTLEVVRLDCSHCGTSDCKKIGVKLRDLVPCIPILFKDEQIILWRGKRDQEDSVSAHCASWPQ
;
A
#
# COMPACT_ATOMS: atom_id res chain seq x y z
N ALA A 1 -3.87 8.17 34.18
CA ALA A 1 -3.60 6.74 34.42
C ALA A 1 -3.15 6.10 33.11
N SER A 2 -1.84 6.04 32.87
CA SER A 2 -1.26 5.41 31.68
C SER A 2 -1.01 3.93 31.97
N ALA A 3 -2.02 3.09 31.71
CA ALA A 3 -1.91 1.65 31.90
C ALA A 3 -1.04 1.04 30.78
N TYR A 4 0.26 1.01 31.01
CA TYR A 4 1.23 0.21 30.24
C TYR A 4 1.01 -1.28 30.57
N CYS A 5 0.02 -1.91 29.93
CA CYS A 5 -0.18 -3.36 30.08
C CYS A 5 0.83 -4.12 29.19
N ARG A 6 1.84 -4.71 29.84
CA ARG A 6 2.86 -5.57 29.23
C ARG A 6 2.27 -6.89 28.71
N ARG A 7 2.83 -7.31 27.55
CA ARG A 7 3.07 -8.69 27.09
C ARG A 7 1.87 -9.52 26.57
N GLY A 8 1.32 -9.07 25.45
CA GLY A 8 1.08 -9.92 24.29
C GLY A 8 1.77 -9.25 23.09
N ALA A 9 2.34 -10.01 22.15
CA ALA A 9 2.85 -9.40 20.93
C ALA A 9 1.69 -8.63 20.26
N PRO A 10 1.87 -7.34 19.91
CA PRO A 10 0.82 -6.60 19.24
C PRO A 10 0.48 -7.34 17.93
N PRO A 11 -0.80 -7.47 17.56
CA PRO A 11 -1.17 -8.05 16.28
C PRO A 11 -0.47 -7.25 15.18
N LEU A 12 0.38 -7.95 14.42
CA LEU A 12 1.09 -7.39 13.30
C LEU A 12 0.17 -7.48 12.10
N ALA A 13 -0.11 -6.35 11.46
CA ALA A 13 -0.61 -6.42 10.10
C ALA A 13 0.51 -7.03 9.26
N GLY A 14 0.29 -8.25 8.78
CA GLY A 14 1.26 -8.96 7.95
C GLY A 14 1.59 -8.17 6.69
N LYS A 15 2.64 -8.58 5.97
CA LYS A 15 3.06 -7.96 4.71
C LYS A 15 1.94 -7.90 3.65
N ASP A 16 0.89 -8.70 3.81
CA ASP A 16 -0.26 -8.81 2.93
C ASP A 16 -1.48 -7.96 3.38
N GLY A 17 -1.33 -7.09 4.39
CA GLY A 17 -2.37 -6.16 4.82
C GLY A 17 -3.32 -6.72 5.90
N VAL A 18 -4.57 -6.27 5.88
CA VAL A 18 -5.61 -6.64 6.86
C VAL A 18 -6.17 -8.02 6.53
N THR A 19 -5.67 -9.05 7.23
CA THR A 19 -6.10 -10.44 7.05
C THR A 19 -7.21 -10.84 8.02
N HIS A 20 -7.95 -11.89 7.68
CA HIS A 20 -8.98 -12.49 8.52
C HIS A 20 -8.44 -12.91 9.90
N ASN A 21 -7.26 -13.53 9.94
CA ASN A 21 -6.61 -13.91 11.20
C ASN A 21 -6.29 -12.71 12.10
N MET A 22 -5.85 -11.58 11.49
CA MET A 22 -5.58 -10.36 12.24
C MET A 22 -6.85 -9.78 12.88
N LEU A 23 -7.99 -9.83 12.18
CA LEU A 23 -9.28 -9.40 12.72
C LEU A 23 -9.70 -10.27 13.92
N ASP A 24 -9.48 -11.58 13.81
CA ASP A 24 -9.75 -12.51 14.89
C ASP A 24 -8.90 -12.23 16.14
N ASP A 25 -7.62 -11.94 15.94
CA ASP A 25 -6.69 -11.57 17.02
C ASP A 25 -7.10 -10.25 17.70
N ILE A 26 -7.54 -9.26 16.93
CA ILE A 26 -8.05 -7.98 17.46
C ILE A 26 -9.27 -8.22 18.35
N HIS A 27 -10.25 -8.97 17.85
CA HIS A 27 -11.46 -9.28 18.63
C HIS A 27 -11.17 -10.12 19.88
N ASN A 28 -10.20 -11.04 19.80
CA ASN A 28 -9.75 -11.80 20.96
C ASN A 28 -9.06 -10.91 22.00
N HIS A 29 -8.27 -9.93 21.55
CA HIS A 29 -7.65 -8.94 22.43
C HIS A 29 -8.69 -8.04 23.11
N TRP A 30 -9.76 -7.66 22.40
CA TRP A 30 -10.85 -6.84 22.94
C TRP A 30 -11.66 -7.48 24.06
N ARG A 31 -11.53 -8.80 24.27
CA ARG A 31 -12.09 -9.46 25.46
C ARG A 31 -11.35 -9.10 26.74
N ARG A 32 -10.07 -8.70 26.64
CA ARG A 32 -9.19 -8.43 27.78
C ARG A 32 -8.84 -6.94 27.93
N ALA A 33 -8.81 -6.18 26.84
CA ALA A 33 -8.45 -4.77 26.84
C ALA A 33 -9.30 -3.98 25.84
N GLU A 34 -9.66 -2.74 26.16
CA GLU A 34 -10.58 -1.95 25.33
C GLU A 34 -9.95 -1.37 24.05
N ALA A 35 -8.62 -1.28 24.02
CA ALA A 35 -7.85 -0.73 22.92
C ALA A 35 -6.73 -1.69 22.50
N VAL A 36 -6.45 -1.74 21.20
CA VAL A 36 -5.40 -2.57 20.62
C VAL A 36 -4.39 -1.66 19.93
N ARG A 37 -3.11 -1.86 20.23
CA ARG A 37 -2.01 -1.26 19.48
C ARG A 37 -1.64 -2.17 18.30
N ILE A 38 -1.76 -1.65 17.10
CA ILE A 38 -1.46 -2.34 15.84
C ILE A 38 -0.19 -1.73 15.24
N LYS A 39 0.72 -2.58 14.74
CA LYS A 39 1.89 -2.14 13.99
C LYS A 39 1.79 -2.65 12.55
N CYS A 40 1.79 -1.73 11.60
CA CYS A 40 1.78 -2.02 10.17
C CYS A 40 3.20 -2.10 9.64
N LEU A 41 3.46 -3.09 8.77
CA LEU A 41 4.75 -3.31 8.14
C LEU A 41 4.56 -3.75 6.69
N GLY A 42 5.55 -3.48 5.85
CA GLY A 42 5.57 -3.84 4.44
C GLY A 42 4.76 -2.91 3.54
N VAL A 43 4.30 -3.46 2.42
CA VAL A 43 3.59 -2.75 1.34
C VAL A 43 2.33 -2.04 1.83
N ALA A 44 1.69 -2.58 2.86
CA ALA A 44 0.55 -2.01 3.54
C ALA A 44 0.81 -0.54 3.96
N THR A 45 2.03 -0.22 4.41
CA THR A 45 2.38 1.13 4.87
C THR A 45 2.41 2.21 3.77
N LEU A 46 2.34 1.84 2.49
CA LEU A 46 2.17 2.80 1.39
C LEU A 46 0.79 3.48 1.43
N ASP A 47 -0.21 2.81 1.98
CA ASP A 47 -1.61 3.23 1.96
C ASP A 47 -2.25 3.01 3.33
N MET A 48 -1.85 3.86 4.26
CA MET A 48 -2.35 3.81 5.64
C MET A 48 -3.83 4.18 5.72
N ASP A 49 -4.34 4.99 4.79
CA ASP A 49 -5.75 5.41 4.78
C ASP A 49 -6.67 4.24 4.45
N ASN A 50 -6.34 3.46 3.42
CA ASN A 50 -7.11 2.26 3.09
C ASN A 50 -7.08 1.21 4.20
N ILE A 51 -5.94 1.07 4.90
CA ILE A 51 -5.86 0.19 6.08
C ILE A 51 -6.76 0.69 7.19
N CYS A 52 -6.74 2.00 7.47
CA CYS A 52 -7.59 2.59 8.50
C CYS A 52 -9.06 2.33 8.18
N PHE A 53 -9.46 2.60 6.93
CA PHE A 53 -10.81 2.34 6.44
C PHE A 53 -11.22 0.87 6.63
N HIS A 54 -10.41 -0.07 6.14
CA HIS A 54 -10.73 -1.50 6.27
C HIS A 54 -10.71 -2.00 7.71
N LEU A 55 -9.88 -1.44 8.59
CA LEU A 55 -9.89 -1.80 10.00
C LEU A 55 -11.17 -1.32 10.66
N GLU A 56 -11.58 -0.07 10.45
CA GLU A 56 -12.82 0.46 11.02
C GLU A 56 -14.06 -0.28 10.49
N ASP A 57 -14.13 -0.48 9.17
CA ASP A 57 -15.24 -1.16 8.50
C ASP A 57 -15.39 -2.63 8.94
N LYS A 58 -14.30 -3.40 8.94
CA LYS A 58 -14.36 -4.84 9.24
C LYS A 58 -14.46 -5.16 10.72
N THR A 59 -13.85 -4.34 11.59
CA THR A 59 -13.86 -4.59 13.04
C THR A 59 -15.01 -3.89 13.75
N GLY A 60 -15.61 -2.86 13.14
CA GLY A 60 -16.56 -1.94 13.79
C GLY A 60 -15.92 -1.03 14.85
N GLY A 61 -14.59 -1.09 15.01
CA GLY A 61 -13.84 -0.21 15.92
C GLY A 61 -13.58 1.17 15.33
N ARG A 62 -13.05 2.07 16.16
CA ARG A 62 -12.61 3.41 15.76
C ARG A 62 -11.13 3.61 16.04
N ILE A 63 -10.41 4.21 15.10
CA ILE A 63 -9.01 4.53 15.29
C ILE A 63 -8.92 5.84 16.07
N ILE A 64 -8.33 5.77 17.27
CA ILE A 64 -8.19 6.93 18.16
C ILE A 64 -6.81 7.59 18.06
N TYR A 65 -5.83 6.87 17.50
CA TYR A 65 -4.48 7.38 17.32
C TYR A 65 -3.82 6.75 16.10
N ARG A 66 -3.12 7.59 15.33
CA ARG A 66 -2.33 7.21 14.16
C ARG A 66 -0.99 7.91 14.21
N SER A 67 0.08 7.14 14.04
CA SER A 67 1.45 7.67 13.93
C SER A 67 2.28 6.78 13.03
N ILE A 68 2.67 7.30 11.85
CA ILE A 68 3.48 6.63 10.82
C ILE A 68 2.95 5.22 10.48
N ASN A 69 3.38 4.20 11.23
CA ASN A 69 3.03 2.79 11.04
C ASN A 69 2.38 2.15 12.29
N ILE A 70 2.06 2.94 13.31
CA ILE A 70 1.40 2.51 14.54
C ILE A 70 -0.02 3.08 14.57
N LEU A 71 -0.98 2.22 14.83
CA LEU A 71 -2.39 2.56 15.00
C LEU A 71 -2.86 2.11 16.38
N ILE A 72 -3.75 2.88 17.01
CA ILE A 72 -4.49 2.44 18.19
C ILE A 72 -5.96 2.37 17.82
N LEU A 73 -6.50 1.15 17.86
CA LEU A 73 -7.88 0.84 17.51
C LEU A 73 -8.67 0.59 18.80
N TYR A 74 -9.74 1.34 18.97
CA TYR A 74 -10.65 1.25 20.10
C TYR A 74 -11.92 0.52 19.69
N ARG A 75 -12.38 -0.44 20.50
CA ARG A 75 -13.55 -1.28 20.18
C ARG A 75 -14.90 -0.54 20.20
N GLY A 76 -14.96 0.63 20.86
CA GLY A 76 -16.22 1.33 21.17
C GLY A 76 -16.77 1.02 22.57
N ARG A 77 -17.70 1.85 23.05
CA ARG A 77 -18.29 1.70 24.40
C ARG A 77 -19.23 0.49 24.51
N ASN A 78 -19.90 0.11 23.41
CA ASN A 78 -20.91 -0.95 23.35
C ASN A 78 -20.48 -2.12 22.45
N TYR A 79 -19.23 -2.58 22.58
CA TYR A 79 -18.80 -3.76 21.82
C TYR A 79 -19.46 -5.03 22.39
N ASP A 80 -20.36 -5.63 21.62
CA ASP A 80 -20.95 -6.95 21.91
C ASP A 80 -20.18 -8.05 21.17
N PRO A 81 -19.45 -8.94 21.90
CA PRO A 81 -18.75 -10.06 21.28
C PRO A 81 -19.65 -11.00 20.46
N LYS A 82 -20.97 -11.01 20.72
CA LYS A 82 -21.95 -11.86 20.03
C LYS A 82 -22.35 -11.35 18.65
N GLN A 83 -22.23 -10.05 18.39
CA GLN A 83 -22.52 -9.43 17.09
C GLN A 83 -21.31 -9.46 16.14
N ARG A 84 -20.24 -10.16 16.54
CA ARG A 84 -19.04 -10.28 15.73
C ARG A 84 -19.35 -11.01 14.41
N PRO A 85 -18.91 -10.47 13.26
CA PRO A 85 -18.95 -11.23 12.02
C PRO A 85 -18.10 -12.50 12.17
N VAL A 86 -18.72 -13.67 11.94
CA VAL A 86 -18.00 -14.94 11.96
C VAL A 86 -17.14 -14.99 10.72
N ILE A 87 -15.84 -14.80 10.92
CA ILE A 87 -14.85 -14.91 9.85
C ILE A 87 -14.44 -16.39 9.78
N PRO A 88 -14.73 -17.10 8.68
CA PRO A 88 -14.29 -18.49 8.56
C PRO A 88 -12.75 -18.52 8.46
N LEU A 89 -12.12 -19.34 9.31
CA LEU A 89 -10.70 -19.62 9.18
C LEU A 89 -10.47 -20.31 7.84
N MET A 90 -9.69 -19.65 6.96
CA MET A 90 -9.29 -20.24 5.69
C MET A 90 -8.23 -21.31 5.94
N LEU A 91 -8.68 -22.55 6.20
CA LEU A 91 -7.83 -23.74 6.32
C LEU A 91 -7.18 -24.14 4.97
N TRP A 92 -7.62 -23.53 3.88
CA TRP A 92 -7.15 -23.76 2.51
C TRP A 92 -6.45 -22.52 2.01
N LYS A 93 -5.24 -22.66 1.45
CA LYS A 93 -4.62 -21.60 0.66
C LYS A 93 -5.20 -21.69 -0.75
N PRO A 94 -5.97 -20.69 -1.23
CA PRO A 94 -6.40 -20.70 -2.63
C PRO A 94 -5.17 -20.77 -3.53
N LEU A 95 -5.29 -21.43 -4.70
CA LEU A 95 -4.21 -21.40 -5.68
C LEU A 95 -3.87 -19.95 -6.00
N ALA A 96 -2.56 -19.65 -6.01
CA ALA A 96 -2.10 -18.31 -6.32
C ALA A 96 -2.66 -17.92 -7.69
N PRO A 97 -3.42 -16.82 -7.80
CA PRO A 97 -3.98 -16.41 -9.08
C PRO A 97 -2.83 -16.11 -10.05
N ILE A 98 -3.05 -16.44 -11.32
CA ILE A 98 -2.06 -16.20 -12.38
C ILE A 98 -2.09 -14.70 -12.68
N TYR A 99 -1.09 -13.97 -12.18
CA TYR A 99 -0.97 -12.54 -12.46
C TYR A 99 -0.35 -12.32 -13.85
N PRO A 100 -0.88 -11.41 -14.67
CA PRO A 100 -0.20 -10.97 -15.88
C PRO A 100 1.14 -10.31 -15.52
N LYS A 101 2.05 -10.23 -16.50
CA LYS A 101 3.35 -9.59 -16.30
C LYS A 101 3.16 -8.13 -15.86
N VAL A 102 3.65 -7.81 -14.65
CA VAL A 102 3.53 -6.48 -14.04
C VAL A 102 4.15 -5.39 -14.92
N VAL A 103 5.24 -5.71 -15.62
CA VAL A 103 5.88 -4.83 -16.61
C VAL A 103 5.63 -5.40 -17.99
N GLN A 104 5.01 -4.58 -18.83
CA GLN A 104 4.88 -4.85 -20.24
C GLN A 104 6.16 -4.45 -20.98
N ASN A 105 6.42 -5.09 -22.12
CA ASN A 105 7.60 -4.78 -22.94
C ASN A 105 7.58 -3.34 -23.45
N VAL A 106 6.38 -2.83 -23.74
CA VAL A 106 6.09 -1.45 -24.14
C VAL A 106 5.19 -0.83 -23.07
N ALA A 107 5.53 0.37 -22.60
CA ALA A 107 4.68 1.08 -21.65
C ALA A 107 3.43 1.62 -22.36
N GLU A 108 2.29 1.62 -21.67
CA GLU A 108 1.03 2.15 -22.23
C GLU A 108 1.22 3.61 -22.69
N GLY A 109 0.96 3.88 -23.97
CA GLY A 109 1.09 5.22 -24.57
C GLY A 109 2.48 5.57 -25.14
N LEU A 110 3.46 4.66 -25.09
CA LEU A 110 4.78 4.81 -25.72
C LEU A 110 5.01 3.81 -26.85
N THR A 111 5.90 4.16 -27.76
CA THR A 111 6.53 3.21 -28.69
C THR A 111 7.63 2.40 -28.00
N PHE A 112 8.10 1.33 -28.66
CA PHE A 112 9.18 0.50 -28.12
C PHE A 112 10.49 1.27 -27.91
N GLU A 113 10.82 2.19 -28.83
CA GLU A 113 12.04 3.00 -28.79
C GLU A 113 12.00 4.01 -27.64
N GLU A 114 10.90 4.76 -27.52
CA GLU A 114 10.69 5.69 -26.40
C GLU A 114 10.74 4.94 -25.06
N THR A 115 10.14 3.74 -24.97
CA THR A 115 10.19 2.92 -23.73
C THR A 115 11.63 2.55 -23.38
N LYS A 116 12.44 2.20 -24.38
CA LYS A 116 13.87 1.88 -24.18
C LYS A 116 14.66 3.11 -23.73
N GLU A 117 14.39 4.28 -24.32
CA GLU A 117 14.99 5.54 -23.92
C GLU A 117 14.65 5.87 -22.46
N MET A 118 13.39 5.76 -22.06
CA MET A 118 12.95 6.05 -20.68
C MET A 118 13.55 5.07 -19.66
N ARG A 119 13.71 3.80 -20.04
CA ARG A 119 14.44 2.82 -19.21
C ARG A 119 15.90 3.24 -19.03
N ASN A 120 16.57 3.64 -20.11
CA ASN A 120 17.96 4.11 -20.05
C ASN A 120 18.08 5.38 -19.20
N LYS A 121 17.21 6.37 -19.42
CA LYS A 121 17.15 7.62 -18.62
C LYS A 121 16.96 7.32 -17.13
N GLY A 122 16.05 6.40 -16.80
CA GLY A 122 15.82 5.97 -15.42
C GLY A 122 17.03 5.28 -14.79
N LEU A 123 17.70 4.38 -15.51
CA LEU A 123 18.89 3.67 -15.01
C LEU A 123 20.06 4.61 -14.70
N HIS A 124 20.26 5.65 -15.53
CA HIS A 124 21.31 6.65 -15.33
C HIS A 124 20.92 7.77 -14.36
N SER A 125 19.64 7.92 -14.05
CA SER A 125 19.18 8.92 -13.06
C SER A 125 19.58 8.55 -11.63
N PRO A 126 19.89 9.51 -10.75
CA PRO A 126 20.13 9.23 -9.33
C PRO A 126 18.88 8.61 -8.69
N PRO A 127 19.03 7.69 -7.71
CA PRO A 127 17.88 7.09 -7.06
C PRO A 127 17.18 8.16 -6.20
N LEU A 128 15.87 8.31 -6.34
CA LEU A 128 15.06 9.26 -5.56
C LEU A 128 15.15 8.94 -4.07
N MET A 129 15.10 7.65 -3.73
CA MET A 129 15.26 7.18 -2.37
C MET A 129 15.62 5.71 -2.33
N LYS A 130 16.13 5.31 -1.16
CA LYS A 130 16.40 3.91 -0.82
C LYS A 130 15.34 3.39 0.14
N LEU A 131 14.69 2.29 -0.25
CA LEU A 131 13.74 1.59 0.60
C LEU A 131 14.49 0.75 1.63
N THR A 132 14.16 0.94 2.90
CA THR A 132 14.84 0.25 4.01
C THR A 132 14.17 -1.09 4.34
N ARG A 133 14.95 -2.03 4.90
CA ARG A 133 14.46 -3.35 5.35
C ARG A 133 13.44 -3.26 6.50
N ASN A 134 13.32 -2.09 7.12
CA ASN A 134 12.35 -1.83 8.19
C ASN A 134 10.90 -1.98 7.73
N GLY A 135 10.65 -1.96 6.41
CA GLY A 135 9.32 -2.19 5.84
C GLY A 135 8.35 -1.06 6.13
N VAL A 136 8.83 0.16 6.31
CA VAL A 136 8.00 1.36 6.51
C VAL A 136 8.17 2.25 5.30
N TYR A 137 7.11 2.39 4.51
CA TYR A 137 7.09 3.04 3.19
C TYR A 137 6.13 4.23 3.11
N VAL A 138 5.72 4.78 4.26
CA VAL A 138 4.70 5.85 4.36
C VAL A 138 5.04 7.06 3.47
N ASN A 139 6.32 7.45 3.40
CA ASN A 139 6.74 8.66 2.69
C ASN A 139 7.06 8.41 1.20
N VAL A 140 6.95 7.18 0.70
CA VAL A 140 7.32 6.83 -0.68
C VAL A 140 6.38 7.52 -1.67
N VAL A 141 5.06 7.43 -1.41
CA VAL A 141 4.02 7.97 -2.29
C VAL A 141 4.18 9.48 -2.46
N ASP A 142 4.31 10.22 -1.35
CA ASP A 142 4.46 11.68 -1.37
C ASP A 142 5.71 12.12 -2.12
N LYS A 143 6.84 11.46 -1.87
CA LYS A 143 8.10 11.78 -2.55
C LYS A 143 8.05 11.46 -4.04
N VAL A 144 7.40 10.36 -4.43
CA VAL A 144 7.22 10.01 -5.85
C VAL A 144 6.29 11.04 -6.52
N ARG A 145 5.19 11.44 -5.86
CA ARG A 145 4.27 12.47 -6.36
C ARG A 145 4.95 13.83 -6.50
N GLU A 146 5.81 14.19 -5.55
CA GLU A 146 6.60 15.42 -5.60
C GLU A 146 7.64 15.38 -6.72
N ALA A 147 8.40 14.27 -6.83
CA ALA A 147 9.39 14.08 -7.88
C ALA A 147 8.77 14.16 -9.27
N PHE A 148 7.55 13.63 -9.44
CA PHE A 148 6.83 13.66 -10.71
C PHE A 148 6.35 15.05 -11.16
N LYS A 149 6.45 16.08 -10.31
CA LYS A 149 6.23 17.47 -10.73
C LYS A 149 7.36 17.97 -11.63
N THR A 150 8.59 17.55 -11.38
CA THR A 150 9.80 18.02 -12.08
C THR A 150 10.40 16.96 -13.00
N LEU A 151 10.36 15.70 -12.59
CA LEU A 151 10.95 14.56 -13.29
C LEU A 151 9.87 13.76 -14.02
N GLU A 152 10.22 13.24 -15.19
CA GLU A 152 9.35 12.35 -15.96
C GLU A 152 9.53 10.89 -15.55
N VAL A 153 10.74 10.54 -15.10
CA VAL A 153 11.15 9.20 -14.70
C VAL A 153 11.74 9.27 -13.30
N VAL A 154 11.35 8.33 -12.46
CA VAL A 154 11.82 8.20 -11.08
C VAL A 154 12.40 6.81 -10.88
N ARG A 155 13.58 6.75 -10.27
CA ARG A 155 14.22 5.51 -9.84
C ARG A 155 14.10 5.34 -8.33
N LEU A 156 13.61 4.19 -7.88
CA LEU A 156 13.60 3.78 -6.48
C LEU A 156 14.61 2.63 -6.28
N ASP A 157 15.52 2.81 -5.33
CA ASP A 157 16.44 1.75 -4.89
C ASP A 157 15.73 0.89 -3.86
N CYS A 158 15.57 -0.39 -4.16
CA CYS A 158 14.92 -1.38 -3.34
C CYS A 158 15.89 -2.50 -2.90
N SER A 159 17.20 -2.26 -2.88
CA SER A 159 18.20 -3.30 -2.57
C SER A 159 18.09 -3.96 -1.19
N HIS A 160 17.27 -3.39 -0.30
CA HIS A 160 17.01 -3.93 1.05
C HIS A 160 15.55 -4.31 1.23
N CYS A 161 14.77 -4.21 0.17
CA CYS A 161 13.39 -4.63 0.09
C CYS A 161 13.38 -6.08 -0.42
N GLY A 162 12.57 -6.95 0.17
CA GLY A 162 12.47 -8.33 -0.32
C GLY A 162 11.97 -8.34 -1.78
N THR A 163 12.46 -9.25 -2.62
CA THR A 163 12.10 -9.33 -4.05
C THR A 163 10.59 -9.42 -4.32
N SER A 164 9.82 -10.02 -3.41
CA SER A 164 8.36 -10.07 -3.45
C SER A 164 7.70 -8.72 -3.12
N ASP A 165 8.30 -7.94 -2.21
CA ASP A 165 7.81 -6.64 -1.79
C ASP A 165 8.05 -5.60 -2.90
N CYS A 166 9.19 -5.63 -3.61
CA CYS A 166 9.49 -4.69 -4.71
C CYS A 166 8.40 -4.67 -5.78
N LYS A 167 7.95 -5.85 -6.23
CA LYS A 167 6.90 -5.97 -7.26
C LYS A 167 5.56 -5.45 -6.74
N LYS A 168 5.19 -5.81 -5.51
CA LYS A 168 3.95 -5.35 -4.87
C LYS A 168 3.95 -3.84 -4.66
N ILE A 169 5.07 -3.25 -4.27
CA ILE A 169 5.24 -1.80 -4.12
C ILE A 169 5.01 -1.10 -5.46
N GLY A 170 5.64 -1.58 -6.53
CA GLY A 170 5.46 -0.97 -7.85
C GLY A 170 4.02 -1.07 -8.38
N VAL A 171 3.34 -2.20 -8.15
CA VAL A 171 1.90 -2.34 -8.46
C VAL A 171 1.07 -1.35 -7.65
N LYS A 172 1.28 -1.30 -6.33
CA LYS A 172 0.49 -0.43 -5.45
C LYS A 172 0.77 1.06 -5.73
N LEU A 173 1.98 1.43 -6.13
CA LEU A 173 2.33 2.80 -6.52
C LEU A 173 1.58 3.26 -7.77
N ARG A 174 1.34 2.37 -8.74
CA ARG A 174 0.51 2.68 -9.92
C ARG A 174 -0.93 3.02 -9.53
N ASP A 175 -1.47 2.40 -8.49
CA ASP A 175 -2.85 2.66 -8.03
C ASP A 175 -2.95 3.97 -7.22
N LEU A 176 -1.88 4.38 -6.54
CA LEU A 176 -1.84 5.57 -5.66
C LEU A 176 -1.33 6.84 -6.35
N VAL A 177 -0.51 6.68 -7.38
CA VAL A 177 0.09 7.74 -8.17
C VAL A 177 -0.09 7.38 -9.63
N PRO A 178 -0.57 8.30 -10.50
CA PRO A 178 -0.66 8.05 -11.93
C PRO A 178 0.75 7.86 -12.49
N CYS A 179 1.21 6.62 -12.50
CA CYS A 179 2.54 6.23 -12.93
C CYS A 179 2.56 4.79 -13.40
N ILE A 180 3.41 4.51 -14.37
CA ILE A 180 3.55 3.22 -15.04
C ILE A 180 4.93 2.66 -14.69
N PRO A 181 5.02 1.49 -14.03
CA PRO A 181 6.30 0.84 -13.80
C PRO A 181 6.86 0.29 -15.13
N ILE A 182 8.05 0.75 -15.51
CA ILE A 182 8.67 0.40 -16.80
C ILE A 182 9.81 -0.61 -16.67
N LEU A 183 10.36 -0.78 -15.46
CA LEU A 183 11.42 -1.76 -15.18
C LEU A 183 11.42 -2.18 -13.71
N PHE A 184 11.53 -3.49 -13.48
CA PHE A 184 11.97 -4.08 -12.21
C PHE A 184 13.22 -4.92 -12.49
N LYS A 185 14.40 -4.42 -12.15
CA LYS A 185 15.66 -5.13 -12.37
C LYS A 185 16.63 -4.84 -11.24
N ASP A 186 17.37 -5.85 -10.79
CA ASP A 186 18.46 -5.72 -9.80
C ASP A 186 18.02 -4.95 -8.53
N GLU A 187 16.81 -5.23 -8.05
CA GLU A 187 16.20 -4.54 -6.90
C GLU A 187 16.03 -3.02 -7.11
N GLN A 188 15.92 -2.58 -8.35
CA GLN A 188 15.56 -1.22 -8.72
C GLN A 188 14.18 -1.19 -9.38
N ILE A 189 13.41 -0.17 -9.04
CA ILE A 189 12.12 0.11 -9.66
C ILE A 189 12.26 1.41 -10.44
N ILE A 190 11.90 1.38 -11.71
CA ILE A 190 11.83 2.59 -12.53
C ILE A 190 10.36 2.84 -12.85
N LEU A 191 9.89 4.03 -12.48
CA LEU A 191 8.53 4.49 -12.67
C LEU A 191 8.55 5.65 -13.66
N TRP A 192 7.62 5.62 -14.60
CA TRP A 192 7.37 6.70 -15.54
C TRP A 192 6.01 7.32 -15.25
N ARG A 193 5.89 8.64 -15.29
CA ARG A 193 4.65 9.33 -14.94
C ARG A 193 3.51 9.14 -15.95
N GLY A 194 3.82 8.96 -17.23
CA GLY A 194 2.84 9.16 -18.31
C GLY A 194 3.16 10.40 -19.15
N LYS A 195 2.55 10.50 -20.34
CA LYS A 195 2.60 11.74 -21.15
C LYS A 195 1.73 12.79 -20.46
N ARG A 196 2.13 14.08 -20.50
CA ARG A 196 1.32 15.19 -19.92
C ARG A 196 0.03 15.43 -20.70
N ASP A 197 -0.02 15.02 -21.95
CA ASP A 197 -1.06 15.45 -22.87
C ASP A 197 -2.19 14.42 -22.93
N GLN A 198 -3.05 14.43 -21.90
CA GLN A 198 -4.46 14.00 -21.98
C GLN A 198 -5.29 14.25 -20.69
N GLU A 199 -4.98 15.28 -19.88
CA GLU A 199 -5.84 15.66 -18.74
C GLU A 199 -6.88 16.75 -19.07
N ASP A 200 -6.86 17.35 -20.27
CA ASP A 200 -7.84 18.39 -20.65
C ASP A 200 -9.11 17.87 -21.35
N SER A 201 -9.24 16.55 -21.60
CA SER A 201 -10.43 15.99 -22.27
C SER A 201 -11.40 15.21 -21.37
N VAL A 202 -11.01 14.87 -20.14
CA VAL A 202 -11.86 14.05 -19.23
C VAL A 202 -12.77 14.92 -18.35
N SER A 203 -12.41 16.18 -18.11
CA SER A 203 -13.24 17.15 -17.37
C SER A 203 -14.42 17.70 -18.16
N ALA A 204 -14.47 17.51 -19.49
CA ALA A 204 -15.59 17.95 -20.33
C ALA A 204 -16.73 16.91 -20.47
N HIS A 205 -16.50 15.64 -20.12
CA HIS A 205 -17.48 14.57 -20.34
C HIS A 205 -18.33 14.18 -19.12
N CYS A 206 -18.05 14.72 -17.92
CA CYS A 206 -18.85 14.47 -16.71
C CYS A 206 -19.97 15.51 -16.47
N ALA A 207 -20.17 16.48 -17.36
CA ALA A 207 -21.22 17.51 -17.22
C ALA A 207 -22.53 17.18 -17.96
N SER A 208 -22.74 15.94 -18.41
CA SER A 208 -24.00 15.55 -19.05
C SER A 208 -24.50 14.21 -18.54
N TRP A 209 -25.14 14.21 -17.38
CA TRP A 209 -26.23 13.28 -17.10
C TRP A 209 -27.54 14.05 -17.25
N PRO A 210 -28.44 13.69 -18.17
CA PRO A 210 -29.78 14.25 -18.18
C PRO A 210 -30.58 13.76 -16.97
N GLN A 211 -31.46 14.64 -16.50
CA GLN A 211 -32.42 14.46 -15.42
C GLN A 211 -33.37 13.29 -15.64
#